data_AF-A0A1H4C6U0-F1
#
_entry.id   AF-A0A1H4C6U0-F1
#
_cell.length_a   1.000
_cell.length_b   1.000
_cell.length_c   1.000
_cell.angle_alpha   90.00
_cell.angle_beta   90.00
_cell.angle_gamma   90.00
#
_symmetry.space_group_name_H-M   'P 1'
#
loop_
_entity.id
_entity.type
_entity.pdbx_description
1 polymer ?
#
loop_
_entity_poly.entity_id
_entity_poly.type
_entity_poly.pdbx_seq_one_letter_code
_entity_poly.pdbx_strand_id
1 'polypeptide(L)'
;MRQAGNKLHVVVNDVPVLEFDRSQAIPGHQRLYLNNMDVKMDQGITLDGTFHPTPDPIVRSHFVANSMVNALFVENYSLAMALCTWLADRIPDLQIVKAVGNIEADMGIELVFDRDYTKAKTEQGIKFYKP
;
A
#
# COMPACT_ATOMS: atom_id res chain seq x y z
N MET A 1 8.49 -20.93 9.98
CA MET A 1 8.67 -19.59 9.37
C MET A 1 7.67 -19.47 8.23
N ARG A 2 6.61 -18.66 8.38
CA ARG A 2 5.67 -18.42 7.27
C ARG A 2 6.42 -17.58 6.23
N GLN A 3 6.52 -18.05 4.99
CA GLN A 3 7.04 -17.25 3.89
C GLN A 3 6.07 -16.07 3.70
N ALA A 4 6.51 -14.87 4.04
CA ALA A 4 5.92 -13.66 3.48
C ALA A 4 5.96 -13.82 1.95
N GLY A 5 4.83 -13.58 1.29
CA GLY A 5 4.75 -13.66 -0.16
C GLY A 5 5.77 -12.70 -0.77
N ASN A 6 6.43 -13.13 -1.84
CA ASN A 6 7.44 -12.33 -2.52
C ASN A 6 6.84 -11.12 -3.28
N LYS A 7 5.55 -10.85 -3.10
CA LYS A 7 4.80 -9.85 -3.82
C LYS A 7 3.98 -8.97 -2.87
N LEU A 8 3.87 -7.70 -3.22
CA LEU A 8 2.87 -6.79 -2.66
C LEU A 8 1.76 -6.64 -3.69
N HIS A 9 0.51 -6.82 -3.26
CA HIS A 9 -0.65 -6.58 -4.10
C HIS A 9 -1.39 -5.32 -3.69
N VAL A 10 -1.84 -4.53 -4.66
CA VAL A 10 -2.74 -3.39 -4.44
C VAL A 10 -4.09 -3.72 -5.06
N VAL A 11 -5.13 -3.66 -4.24
CA VAL A 11 -6.49 -4.05 -4.60
C VAL A 11 -7.41 -2.87 -4.31
N VAL A 12 -8.11 -2.37 -5.32
CA VAL A 12 -9.07 -1.28 -5.20
C VAL A 12 -10.46 -1.83 -5.53
N ASN A 13 -11.40 -1.73 -4.60
CA ASN A 13 -12.77 -2.24 -4.75
C ASN A 13 -12.81 -3.69 -5.28
N ASP A 14 -12.04 -4.56 -4.62
CA ASP A 14 -11.83 -5.98 -4.96
C ASP A 14 -11.18 -6.26 -6.33
N VAL A 15 -10.75 -5.22 -7.06
CA VAL A 15 -10.01 -5.33 -8.32
C VAL A 15 -8.52 -5.16 -8.08
N PRO A 16 -7.66 -6.15 -8.42
CA PRO A 16 -6.21 -5.97 -8.41
C PRO A 16 -5.80 -4.93 -9.44
N VAL A 17 -5.04 -3.92 -9.02
CA VAL A 17 -4.63 -2.81 -9.88
C VAL A 17 -3.11 -2.69 -10.02
N LEU A 18 -2.34 -3.03 -8.98
CA LEU A 18 -0.89 -3.08 -9.02
C LEU A 18 -0.35 -4.34 -8.33
N GLU A 19 0.81 -4.78 -8.78
CA GLU A 19 1.60 -5.82 -8.16
C GLU A 19 3.07 -5.38 -8.17
N PHE A 20 3.76 -5.58 -7.05
CA PHE A 20 5.21 -5.40 -6.97
C PHE A 20 5.89 -6.71 -6.60
N ASP A 21 6.91 -7.10 -7.35
CA ASP A 21 7.69 -8.32 -7.13
C ASP A 21 9.02 -7.99 -6.44
N ARG A 22 9.16 -8.43 -5.18
CA ARG A 22 10.34 -8.20 -4.34
C ARG A 22 11.57 -8.99 -4.78
N SER A 23 11.44 -9.94 -5.72
CA SER A 23 12.61 -10.61 -6.30
C SER A 23 13.38 -9.72 -7.26
N GLN A 24 12.76 -8.66 -7.76
CA GLN A 24 13.39 -7.73 -8.69
C GLN A 24 14.15 -6.65 -7.93
N ALA A 25 15.43 -6.49 -8.28
CA ALA A 25 16.26 -5.48 -7.65
C ALA A 25 15.75 -4.07 -8.00
N ILE A 26 15.58 -3.22 -6.98
CA ILE A 26 15.22 -1.81 -7.18
C ILE A 26 16.44 -1.07 -7.76
N PRO A 27 16.31 -0.42 -8.94
CA PRO A 27 17.39 0.35 -9.54
C PRO A 27 17.92 1.46 -8.63
N GLY A 28 19.20 1.80 -8.77
CA GLY A 28 19.87 2.78 -7.90
C GLY A 28 19.17 4.14 -7.82
N HIS A 29 18.65 4.65 -8.94
CA HIS A 29 17.92 5.92 -8.98
C HIS A 29 16.59 5.86 -8.21
N GLN A 30 15.88 4.72 -8.28
CA GLN A 30 14.66 4.52 -7.50
C GLN A 30 14.98 4.45 -6.01
N ARG A 31 16.04 3.75 -5.60
CA ARG A 31 16.46 3.72 -4.17
C ARG A 31 16.73 5.12 -3.61
N LEU A 32 17.39 5.99 -4.38
CA LEU A 32 17.60 7.38 -3.97
C LEU A 32 16.28 8.14 -3.82
N TYR A 33 15.33 7.94 -4.74
CA TYR A 33 14.00 8.50 -4.63
C TYR A 33 13.29 8.04 -3.35
N LEU A 34 13.35 6.74 -3.02
CA LEU A 34 12.75 6.19 -1.79
C LEU A 34 13.38 6.80 -0.53
N ASN A 35 14.71 6.94 -0.49
CA ASN A 35 15.41 7.59 0.63
C ASN A 35 14.97 9.06 0.78
N ASN A 36 14.76 9.77 -0.34
CA ASN A 36 14.26 11.14 -0.31
C ASN A 36 12.81 11.23 0.20
N MET A 37 11.99 10.19 -0.04
CA MET A 37 10.66 10.11 0.57
C MET A 37 10.76 9.95 2.08
N ASP A 38 11.67 9.08 2.56
CA ASP A 38 11.89 8.88 3.99
C ASP A 38 12.26 10.20 4.68
N VAL A 39 13.23 10.93 4.13
CA VAL A 39 13.67 12.25 4.63
C VAL A 39 12.54 13.27 4.65
N LYS A 40 11.64 13.24 3.66
CA LYS A 40 10.47 14.13 3.64
C LYS A 40 9.46 13.77 4.73
N MET A 41 9.19 12.48 4.94
CA MET A 41 8.28 12.03 5.99
C MET A 41 8.86 12.25 7.39
N ASP A 42 10.18 12.29 7.53
CA ASP A 42 10.87 12.67 8.78
C ASP A 42 10.61 14.13 9.19
N GLN A 43 10.16 14.99 8.26
CA GLN A 43 9.75 16.37 8.57
C GLN A 43 8.34 16.43 9.19
N GLY A 44 7.70 15.27 9.31
CA GLY A 44 6.34 15.09 9.78
C GLY A 44 5.34 14.93 8.64
N ILE A 45 4.22 14.27 8.92
CA ILE A 45 3.15 14.03 7.95
C ILE A 45 1.80 14.38 8.56
N THR A 46 0.86 14.80 7.72
CA THR A 46 -0.53 14.96 8.12
C THR A 46 -1.32 13.76 7.63
N LEU A 47 -1.98 13.05 8.53
CA LEU A 47 -2.85 11.90 8.24
C LEU A 47 -4.18 12.14 8.95
N ASP A 48 -5.28 12.07 8.21
CA ASP A 48 -6.65 12.25 8.72
C ASP A 48 -6.82 13.52 9.58
N GLY A 49 -6.21 14.63 9.14
CA GLY A 49 -6.24 15.92 9.83
C GLY A 49 -5.33 16.02 11.06
N THR A 50 -4.62 14.96 11.44
CA THR A 50 -3.67 14.95 12.56
C THR A 50 -2.24 15.06 12.05
N PHE A 51 -1.46 15.98 12.62
CA PHE A 51 -0.04 16.11 12.31
C PHE A 51 0.81 15.19 13.19
N HIS A 52 1.63 14.36 12.55
CA HIS A 52 2.58 13.45 13.19
C HIS A 52 4.00 13.97 12.95
N PRO A 53 4.63 14.65 13.92
CA PRO A 53 5.98 15.20 13.76
C PRO A 53 7.07 14.12 13.65
N THR A 54 6.83 12.95 14.23
CA THR A 54 7.74 11.79 14.19
C THR A 54 6.93 10.54 13.83
N PRO A 55 6.53 10.37 12.57
CA PRO A 55 5.62 9.30 12.19
C PRO A 55 6.33 7.94 12.27
N ASP A 56 5.69 7.01 12.97
CA ASP A 56 6.15 5.62 13.05
C ASP A 56 5.93 4.88 11.71
N PRO A 57 6.47 3.64 11.56
CA PRO A 57 6.32 2.89 10.31
C PRO A 57 4.87 2.64 9.87
N ILE A 58 3.94 2.45 10.81
CA ILE A 58 2.53 2.19 10.50
C ILE A 58 1.87 3.46 9.98
N VAL A 59 2.09 4.59 10.65
CA VAL A 59 1.59 5.90 10.23
C VAL A 59 2.13 6.28 8.85
N ARG A 60 3.41 6.05 8.58
CA ARG A 60 4.00 6.23 7.24
C ARG A 60 3.36 5.31 6.21
N SER A 61 3.13 4.04 6.55
CA SER A 61 2.50 3.07 5.65
C SER A 61 1.11 3.52 5.21
N HIS A 62 0.28 3.99 6.15
CA HIS A 62 -1.04 4.52 5.83
C HIS A 62 -0.97 5.78 4.97
N PHE A 63 -0.08 6.71 5.28
CA PHE A 63 0.12 7.93 4.49
C PHE A 63 0.55 7.62 3.04
N VAL A 64 1.52 6.72 2.86
CA VAL A 64 2.00 6.32 1.54
C VAL A 64 0.93 5.53 0.78
N ALA A 65 0.19 4.64 1.43
CA ALA A 65 -0.91 3.89 0.82
C ALA A 65 -2.06 4.82 0.37
N ASN A 66 -2.45 5.79 1.20
CA ASN A 66 -3.42 6.82 0.83
C ASN A 66 -2.94 7.62 -0.39
N SER A 67 -1.68 8.08 -0.36
CA SER A 67 -1.09 8.83 -1.46
C SER A 67 -1.01 8.00 -2.75
N MET A 68 -0.74 6.70 -2.64
CA MET A 68 -0.65 5.77 -3.77
C MET A 68 -2.01 5.58 -4.43
N VAL A 69 -3.05 5.37 -3.63
CA VAL A 69 -4.42 5.21 -4.11
C VAL A 69 -4.92 6.50 -4.76
N ASN A 70 -4.62 7.66 -4.18
CA ASN A 70 -4.89 8.95 -4.81
C ASN A 70 -4.15 9.13 -6.15
N ALA A 71 -2.87 8.73 -6.22
CA ALA A 71 -2.10 8.77 -7.45
C ALA A 71 -2.69 7.87 -8.54
N LEU A 72 -3.22 6.69 -8.18
CA LEU A 72 -3.95 5.81 -9.11
C LEU A 72 -5.20 6.50 -9.66
N PHE A 73 -5.96 7.20 -8.81
CA PHE A 73 -7.19 7.88 -9.24
C PHE A 73 -6.94 9.05 -10.20
N VAL A 74 -5.87 9.82 -9.98
CA VAL A 74 -5.48 10.89 -10.91
C VAL A 74 -4.61 10.38 -12.07
N GLU A 75 -4.60 9.07 -12.30
CA GLU A 75 -3.87 8.38 -13.36
C GLU A 75 -2.35 8.66 -13.39
N ASN A 76 -1.78 9.06 -12.26
CA ASN A 76 -0.34 9.23 -12.09
C ASN A 76 0.31 7.89 -11.72
N TYR A 77 0.30 6.96 -12.68
CA TYR A 77 0.81 5.60 -12.50
C TYR A 77 2.30 5.56 -12.14
N SER A 78 3.09 6.54 -12.59
CA SER A 78 4.51 6.63 -12.24
C SER A 78 4.69 6.89 -10.74
N LEU A 79 3.94 7.84 -10.18
CA LEU A 79 3.94 8.10 -8.74
C LEU A 79 3.35 6.91 -7.98
N ALA A 80 2.24 6.33 -8.43
CA ALA A 80 1.63 5.16 -7.79
C ALA A 80 2.62 3.99 -7.69
N MET A 81 3.36 3.70 -8.77
CA MET A 81 4.40 2.67 -8.77
C MET A 81 5.54 2.98 -7.81
N ALA A 82 5.98 4.23 -7.72
CA ALA A 82 7.03 4.63 -6.79
C ALA A 82 6.58 4.48 -5.33
N LEU A 83 5.34 4.84 -5.02
CA LEU A 83 4.75 4.68 -3.69
C LEU A 83 4.51 3.20 -3.34
N CYS A 84 4.07 2.39 -4.31
CA CYS A 84 3.98 0.93 -4.17
C CYS A 84 5.35 0.30 -3.89
N THR A 85 6.39 0.75 -4.60
CA THR A 85 7.78 0.31 -4.38
C THR A 85 8.24 0.66 -2.97
N TRP A 86 7.93 1.89 -2.49
CA TRP A 86 8.26 2.29 -1.12
C TRP A 86 7.62 1.36 -0.08
N LEU A 87 6.32 1.06 -0.24
CA LEU A 87 5.60 0.15 0.66
C LEU A 87 6.21 -1.25 0.64
N ALA A 88 6.53 -1.76 -0.55
CA ALA A 88 7.09 -3.10 -0.69
C ALA A 88 8.48 -3.24 -0.09
N ASP A 89 9.32 -2.20 -0.19
CA ASP A 89 10.72 -2.16 0.25
C ASP A 89 10.84 -1.86 1.76
N ARG A 90 10.12 -0.86 2.26
CA ARG A 90 10.20 -0.43 3.68
C ARG A 90 9.33 -1.27 4.60
N ILE A 91 8.26 -1.88 4.08
CA ILE A 91 7.31 -2.68 4.85
C ILE A 91 7.28 -4.10 4.25
N PRO A 92 8.34 -4.90 4.44
CA PRO A 92 8.50 -6.19 3.77
C PRO A 92 7.41 -7.20 4.14
N ASP A 93 6.85 -7.10 5.36
CA ASP A 93 5.78 -7.97 5.83
C ASP A 93 4.41 -7.62 5.23
N LEU A 94 4.24 -6.44 4.64
CA LEU A 94 2.99 -6.03 4.01
C LEU A 94 2.70 -6.88 2.77
N GLN A 95 1.59 -7.60 2.78
CA GLN A 95 1.22 -8.50 1.69
C GLN A 95 0.22 -7.83 0.72
N ILE A 96 -0.72 -7.05 1.26
CA ILE A 96 -1.80 -6.45 0.48
C ILE A 96 -2.10 -5.05 1.01
N VAL A 97 -2.25 -4.09 0.10
CA VAL A 97 -2.97 -2.83 0.33
C VAL A 97 -4.36 -2.99 -0.26
N LYS A 98 -5.38 -2.94 0.59
CA LYS A 98 -6.78 -2.92 0.16
C LYS A 98 -7.33 -1.52 0.30
N ALA A 99 -7.96 -1.04 -0.75
CA ALA A 99 -8.61 0.24 -0.81
C ALA A 99 -10.08 -0.01 -1.15
N VAL A 100 -11.00 0.38 -0.25
CA VAL A 100 -12.43 0.14 -0.42
C VAL A 100 -13.18 1.44 -0.16
N GLY A 101 -14.06 1.81 -1.09
CA GLY A 101 -14.87 3.01 -0.93
C GLY A 101 -15.20 3.66 -2.27
N ASN A 102 -15.63 4.92 -2.16
CA ASN A 102 -15.95 5.75 -3.31
C ASN A 102 -14.84 6.79 -3.50
N ILE A 103 -14.38 6.90 -4.74
CA ILE A 103 -13.37 7.85 -5.21
C ILE A 103 -13.78 9.30 -4.93
N GLU A 104 -15.09 9.59 -4.93
CA GLU A 104 -15.63 10.94 -4.70
C GLU A 104 -15.93 11.25 -3.22
N ALA A 105 -15.76 10.27 -2.33
CA ALA A 105 -16.01 10.41 -0.90
C ALA A 105 -14.84 9.81 -0.11
N ASP A 106 -15.12 8.97 0.88
CA ASP A 106 -14.10 8.33 1.69
C ASP A 106 -13.63 7.00 1.07
N MET A 107 -12.32 6.89 0.91
CA MET A 107 -11.63 5.64 0.58
C MET A 107 -10.96 5.11 1.85
N GLY A 108 -11.43 3.96 2.33
CA GLY A 108 -10.80 3.25 3.43
C GLY A 108 -9.58 2.46 2.96
N ILE A 109 -8.47 2.57 3.71
CA ILE A 109 -7.26 1.78 3.48
C ILE A 109 -7.10 0.73 4.57
N GLU A 110 -6.95 -0.53 4.15
CA GLU A 110 -6.57 -1.66 4.99
C GLU A 110 -5.20 -2.20 4.55
N LEU A 111 -4.32 -2.38 5.52
CA LEU A 111 -2.99 -2.98 5.33
C LEU A 111 -3.01 -4.42 5.85
N VAL A 112 -2.74 -5.39 4.99
CA VAL A 112 -2.80 -6.82 5.32
C VAL A 112 -1.39 -7.40 5.37
N PHE A 113 -1.01 -7.97 6.51
CA PHE A 113 0.35 -8.46 6.78
C PHE A 113 0.43 -9.99 6.92
N ASP A 114 -0.67 -10.64 7.27
CA ASP A 114 -0.69 -12.03 7.77
C ASP A 114 -1.06 -13.08 6.70
N ARG A 115 -1.53 -12.65 5.53
CA ARG A 115 -1.99 -13.51 4.43
C ARG A 115 -1.66 -12.93 3.06
N ASP A 116 -1.33 -13.82 2.13
CA ASP A 116 -1.12 -13.50 0.72
C ASP A 116 -2.45 -13.27 -0.04
N TYR A 117 -2.38 -12.67 -1.24
CA TYR A 117 -3.57 -12.32 -2.02
C TYR A 117 -4.41 -13.54 -2.42
N THR A 118 -3.79 -14.68 -2.73
CA THR A 118 -4.53 -15.90 -3.13
C THR A 118 -5.35 -16.46 -1.97
N LYS A 119 -4.82 -16.48 -0.74
CA LYS A 119 -5.58 -16.86 0.46
C LYS A 119 -6.63 -15.82 0.84
N ALA A 120 -6.30 -14.53 0.77
CA ALA A 120 -7.23 -13.45 1.08
C ALA A 120 -8.46 -13.46 0.15
N LYS A 121 -8.28 -13.78 -1.13
CA LYS A 121 -9.37 -13.92 -2.11
C LYS A 121 -10.30 -15.09 -1.78
N THR A 122 -9.77 -16.21 -1.31
CA THR A 122 -10.58 -17.38 -0.94
C THR A 122 -11.39 -17.18 0.34
N GLU A 123 -10.90 -16.37 1.28
CA GLU A 123 -11.60 -16.08 2.55
C GLU A 123 -12.77 -15.10 2.38
N GLN A 124 -12.73 -14.21 1.37
CA GLN A 124 -13.85 -13.32 1.03
C GLN A 124 -15.02 -14.05 0.33
N GLY A 125 -14.85 -15.32 -0.03
CA GLY A 125 -15.80 -16.11 -0.84
C GLY A 125 -17.07 -16.60 -0.11
N ILE A 126 -17.24 -16.33 1.19
CA ILE A 126 -18.44 -16.76 1.92
C ILE A 126 -19.26 -15.53 2.34
N LYS A 127 -19.97 -14.93 1.37
CA LYS A 127 -21.16 -14.12 1.67
C LYS A 127 -22.36 -15.07 1.71
N PHE A 128 -22.75 -15.53 2.89
CA PHE A 128 -24.06 -16.19 3.06
C PHE A 128 -25.15 -15.17 2.78
N TYR A 129 -25.73 -15.21 1.58
CA TYR A 129 -27.04 -14.60 1.34
C TYR A 129 -28.08 -15.53 1.98
N LYS A 130 -28.74 -15.08 3.05
CA LYS A 130 -29.91 -15.78 3.59
C LYS A 130 -31.10 -15.51 2.65
N PRO A 131 -31.94 -16.53 2.37
CA PRO A 131 -33.12 -16.40 1.52
C PRO A 131 -34.18 -15.46 2.11
#